data_AF-A0A925MKI6-F1
#
_entry.id   AF-A0A925MKI6-F1
#
_cell.length_a   1.000
_cell.length_b   1.000
_cell.length_c   1.000
_cell.angle_alpha   90.00
_cell.angle_beta   90.00
_cell.angle_gamma   90.00
#
_symmetry.space_group_name_H-M   'P 1'
#
loop_
_entity.id
_entity.type
_entity.pdbx_description
1 polymer ?
#
loop_
_entity_poly.entity_id
_entity_poly.type
_entity_poly.pdbx_seq_one_letter_code
_entity_poly.pdbx_strand_id
1 'polypeptide(L)' 'MNSSQLAFLGPIGGPEMIMIFVVVLLLFGAKKLPELARGVGKSMGEFKKAREEFEHEITRAEDETRVKPAADKEPRNS' A
#
# COMPACT_ATOMS: atom_id res chain seq x y z
N MET A 1 -39.11 -24.85 10.47
CA MET A 1 -38.26 -23.85 9.80
C MET A 1 -36.91 -24.51 9.54
N ASN A 2 -36.60 -24.77 8.28
CA ASN A 2 -35.38 -25.44 7.84
C ASN A 2 -34.20 -24.47 7.99
N SER A 3 -33.06 -24.95 8.50
CA SER A 3 -31.85 -24.15 8.72
C SER A 3 -31.37 -23.42 7.46
N SER A 4 -31.72 -23.93 6.28
CA SER A 4 -31.49 -23.29 4.97
C SER A 4 -32.27 -21.98 4.78
N GLN A 5 -33.42 -21.79 5.43
CA GLN A 5 -34.18 -20.53 5.36
C GLN A 5 -33.64 -19.46 6.31
N LEU A 6 -32.92 -19.86 7.38
CA LEU A 6 -32.31 -18.94 8.34
C LEU A 6 -30.95 -18.40 7.86
N ALA A 7 -30.29 -19.12 6.93
CA ALA A 7 -29.06 -18.65 6.29
C ALA A 7 -29.25 -17.38 5.44
N PHE A 8 -30.46 -17.17 4.90
CA PHE A 8 -30.85 -15.93 4.19
C PHE A 8 -31.12 -14.75 5.14
N LEU A 9 -31.19 -14.98 6.45
CA LEU A 9 -31.49 -13.97 7.48
C LEU A 9 -30.32 -13.74 8.46
N GLY A 10 -29.13 -14.26 8.13
CA GLY A 10 -27.87 -14.00 8.84
C GLY A 10 -27.07 -12.90 8.13
N PRO A 11 -26.02 -12.33 8.77
CA PRO A 11 -25.23 -11.25 8.19
C PRO A 11 -24.60 -11.76 6.89
N ILE A 12 -25.15 -11.32 5.76
CA ILE A 12 -24.68 -11.52 4.37
C ILE A 12 -23.90 -12.85 4.21
N GLY A 13 -24.62 -13.95 4.01
CA GLY A 13 -24.01 -15.24 3.75
C GLY A 13 -23.13 -15.24 2.50
N GLY A 14 -22.31 -16.29 2.36
CA GLY A 14 -21.51 -16.54 1.15
C GLY A 14 -22.31 -16.46 -0.17
N PRO A 15 -23.57 -16.95 -0.24
CA PRO A 15 -24.39 -16.83 -1.45
C PRO A 15 -24.69 -15.39 -1.88
N GLU A 16 -25.02 -14.50 -0.94
CA GLU A 16 -25.31 -13.09 -1.22
C GLU A 16 -24.09 -12.35 -1.75
N MET A 17 -22.90 -12.62 -1.19
CA MET A 17 -21.64 -12.05 -1.68
C MET A 17 -21.34 -12.51 -3.12
N ILE A 18 -21.59 -13.77 -3.45
CA ILE A 18 -21.44 -14.28 -4.82
C ILE A 18 -22.41 -13.56 -5.76
N MET A 19 -23.67 -13.37 -5.36
CA MET A 19 -24.66 -12.65 -6.18
C MET A 19 -24.24 -11.21 -6.47
N ILE A 20 -23.77 -10.47 -5.45
CA ILE A 20 -23.24 -9.11 -5.62
C ILE A 20 -22.03 -9.13 -6.57
N PHE A 21 -21.12 -10.08 -6.39
CA PHE A 21 -19.94 -10.21 -7.25
C PHE A 21 -20.31 -10.48 -8.70
N VAL A 22 -21.32 -11.31 -8.95
CA VAL A 22 -21.86 -11.56 -10.30
C VAL A 22 -22.43 -10.28 -10.91
N VAL A 23 -23.21 -9.50 -10.17
CA VAL A 23 -23.74 -8.21 -10.65
C VAL A 23 -22.59 -7.24 -11.01
N VAL A 24 -21.60 -7.11 -10.14
CA VAL A 24 -20.39 -6.29 -10.40
C VAL A 24 -19.65 -6.79 -11.65
N LEU A 25 -19.50 -8.10 -11.82
CA LEU A 25 -18.88 -8.70 -13.00
C LEU A 25 -19.70 -8.48 -14.28
N LEU A 26 -21.03 -8.39 -14.21
CA LEU A 26 -21.87 -8.07 -15.37
C LEU A 26 -21.75 -6.58 -15.75
N LEU A 27 -21.68 -5.68 -14.77
CA LEU A 27 -21.56 -4.24 -15.01
C LEU A 27 -20.17 -3.85 -15.54
N PHE A 28 -19.11 -4.36 -14.91
CA PHE A 28 -17.74 -3.98 -15.24
C PHE A 28 -17.05 -5.00 -16.17
N GLY A 29 -17.49 -6.25 -16.18
CA GLY A 29 -16.86 -7.33 -16.94
C GLY A 29 -15.75 -8.04 -16.15
N ALA A 30 -15.64 -9.36 -16.32
CA ALA A 30 -14.63 -10.19 -15.66
C ALA A 30 -13.17 -9.81 -16.00
N LYS A 31 -12.95 -9.12 -17.13
CA LYS A 31 -11.62 -8.63 -17.52
C LYS A 31 -11.24 -7.30 -16.85
N LYS A 32 -12.21 -6.47 -16.45
CA LYS A 32 -11.92 -5.14 -15.90
C LYS A 32 -11.47 -5.15 -14.46
N LEU A 33 -12.00 -6.04 -13.62
CA LEU A 33 -11.50 -6.19 -12.24
C LEU A 33 -9.98 -6.52 -12.17
N PRO A 34 -9.45 -7.53 -12.88
CA PRO A 34 -8.02 -7.84 -12.82
C PRO A 34 -7.16 -6.77 -13.51
N GLU A 35 -7.68 -6.09 -14.54
CA GLU A 35 -7.00 -4.97 -15.20
C GLU A 35 -6.82 -3.78 -14.24
N LEU A 36 -7.89 -3.41 -13.52
CA LEU A 36 -7.86 -2.37 -12.48
C LEU A 36 -6.96 -2.75 -11.31
N ALA A 37 -7.06 -4.00 -10.83
CA ALA A 37 -6.21 -4.50 -9.74
C ALA A 37 -4.73 -4.46 -10.10
N ARG A 38 -4.37 -4.81 -11.35
CA ARG A 38 -2.99 -4.69 -11.85
C ARG A 38 -2.52 -3.24 -11.92
N GLY A 39 -3.37 -2.33 -12.39
CA GLY A 39 -3.07 -0.90 -12.43
C GLY A 39 -2.79 -0.32 -11.04
N VAL A 40 -3.71 -0.56 -10.10
CA VAL A 40 -3.58 -0.13 -8.69
C VAL A 40 -2.39 -0.79 -8.00
N GLY A 41 -2.18 -2.09 -8.24
CA GLY A 41 -1.04 -2.82 -7.67
C GLY A 41 0.30 -2.27 -8.14
N LYS A 42 0.41 -1.93 -9.43
CA LYS A 42 1.61 -1.30 -9.99
C LYS A 42 1.85 0.08 -9.39
N SER A 43 0.82 0.94 -9.35
CA SER A 43 0.96 2.28 -8.77
C SER A 43 1.30 2.23 -7.28
N MET A 44 0.71 1.31 -6.52
CA MET A 44 1.01 1.15 -5.10
C MET A 44 2.44 0.63 -4.88
N GLY A 45 2.95 -0.24 -5.77
CA GLY A 45 4.33 -0.71 -5.74
C GLY A 45 5.34 0.39 -6.02
N GLU A 46 5.12 1.20 -7.06
CA GLU A 46 5.95 2.35 -7.39
C GLU A 46 5.92 3.40 -6.27
N PHE A 47 4.75 3.64 -5.68
CA PHE A 47 4.59 4.55 -4.55
C PHE A 47 5.34 4.08 -3.30
N LYS A 48 5.29 2.78 -2.99
CA LYS A 48 6.03 2.20 -1.87
C LYS A 48 7.55 2.37 -2.06
N LYS A 49 8.04 2.10 -3.27
CA LYS A 49 9.46 2.25 -3.61
C LYS A 49 9.93 3.71 -3.49
N ALA A 50 9.15 4.65 -4.02
CA ALA A 50 9.45 6.07 -3.93
C ALA A 50 9.50 6.55 -2.47
N ARG A 51 8.59 6.06 -1.61
CA ARG A 51 8.64 6.35 -0.17
C ARG A 51 9.90 5.79 0.49
N GLU A 52 10.28 4.56 0.20
CA GLU A 52 11.48 3.94 0.77
C GLU A 52 12.76 4.67 0.36
N GLU A 53 12.87 5.09 -0.90
CA GLU A 53 13.99 5.90 -1.40
C GLU A 53 14.08 7.25 -0.68
N PHE A 54 12.94 7.92 -0.49
CA PHE A 54 12.86 9.20 0.22
C PHE A 54 13.27 9.08 1.70
N GLU A 55 12.82 8.04 2.40
CA GLU A 55 13.23 7.77 3.80
C GLU A 55 14.75 7.51 3.90
N HIS A 56 15.32 6.78 2.93
CA HIS A 56 16.76 6.54 2.87
C HIS A 56 17.57 7.81 2.60
N GLU A 57 17.07 8.69 1.73
CA GLU A 57 17.71 9.97 1.41
C GLU A 57 17.66 10.93 2.59
N ILE A 58 16.53 11.02 3.30
CA ILE A 58 16.41 11.80 4.54
C ILE A 58 17.39 11.29 5.60
N THR A 59 17.41 9.98 5.84
CA THR A 59 18.30 9.36 6.83
C THR A 59 19.77 9.66 6.50
N ARG A 60 20.15 9.61 5.22
CA ARG A 60 21.52 9.97 4.79
C ARG A 60 21.83 11.44 4.95
N ALA A 61 20.90 12.33 4.59
CA ALA A 61 21.08 13.77 4.72
C ALA A 61 21.26 14.18 6.21
N GLU A 62 20.56 13.52 7.13
CA GLU A 62 20.75 13.72 8.57
C GLU A 62 22.14 13.27 9.06
N ASP A 63 22.67 12.16 8.53
CA ASP A 63 23.98 11.65 8.88
C ASP A 63 25.12 12.51 8.29
N GLU A 64 24.98 12.96 7.04
CA GLU A 64 25.94 13.84 6.35
C GLU A 64 26.04 15.22 7.00
N THR A 65 24.92 15.75 7.52
CA THR A 65 24.89 17.03 8.24
C THR A 65 25.62 16.94 9.60
N ARG A 66 25.80 15.74 10.15
CA ARG A 66 26.50 15.52 11.44
C ARG A 66 28.02 15.39 11.31
N VAL A 67 28.56 15.21 10.10
CA VAL A 67 29.99 14.87 9.87
C VAL A 67 30.88 16.08 9.52
N LYS A 68 30.34 17.28 9.29
CA LYS A 68 31.15 18.52 9.12
C LYS A 68 30.46 19.66 9.88
N PRO A 69 31.01 20.25 10.98
CA PRO A 69 32.40 20.73 11.11
C PRO A 69 33.00 20.72 12.56
N ALA A 70 34.11 20.02 12.81
CA ALA A 70 34.91 20.20 14.04
C ALA A 70 36.40 19.90 13.87
N ALA A 71 36.98 20.14 12.68
CA ALA A 71 38.38 19.83 12.39
C ALA A 71 39.20 21.06 11.95
N ASP A 72 38.97 22.24 12.54
CA ASP A 72 39.86 23.39 12.35
C ASP A 72 39.85 24.41 13.50
N LYS A 73 40.22 23.97 14.71
CA LYS A 73 40.67 24.88 15.78
C LYS A 73 41.73 24.22 16.64
N GLU A 74 42.92 23.97 16.11
CA GLU A 74 44.10 23.92 16.98
C GLU A 74 45.40 24.30 16.27
N PRO A 75 45.74 25.59 16.15
CA PRO A 75 47.12 25.99 16.00
C PRO A 75 47.79 25.89 17.36
N ARG A 76 48.41 24.74 17.58
CA ARG A 76 49.44 24.49 18.58
C ARG A 76 50.61 25.49 18.38
N ASN A 77 50.69 26.56 19.17
CA ASN A 77 51.82 27.52 19.27
C ASN A 77 51.53 28.53 20.42
N SER A 78 52.40 28.96 21.35
CA SER A 78 53.83 28.79 21.67
C SER A 78 53.98 28.59 23.18
#